data_AF-A0A2S6NJK4-F1
#
_entry.id   AF-A0A2S6NJK4-F1
#
_cell.length_a   1.000
_cell.length_b   1.000
_cell.length_c   1.000
_cell.angle_alpha   90.00
_cell.angle_beta   90.00
_cell.angle_gamma   90.00
#
_symmetry.space_group_name_H-M   'P 1'
#
loop_
_entity.id
_entity.type
_entity.pdbx_description
1 polymer ?
#
loop_
_entity_poly.entity_id
_entity_poly.type
_entity_poly.pdbx_seq_one_letter_code
_entity_poly.pdbx_strand_id
1 'polypeptide(L)' 'MTDKETLIRQYAAGDLTWHALQERGFNDYIQVLAALGELGLRPPIAPMTGPNRAARERGRAMIRDALRARP' A
#
# COMPACT_ATOMS: atom_id res chain seq x y z
N MET A 1 -17.13 9.57 12.08
CA MET A 1 -16.28 8.94 11.05
C MET A 1 -16.65 9.56 9.72
N THR A 2 -15.69 10.08 8.96
CA THR A 2 -15.99 10.65 7.63
C THR A 2 -16.02 9.55 6.56
N ASP A 3 -16.67 9.82 5.42
CA ASP A 3 -16.67 8.88 4.29
C ASP A 3 -15.24 8.58 3.81
N LYS A 4 -14.37 9.60 3.77
CA LYS A 4 -12.95 9.44 3.41
C LYS A 4 -12.20 8.56 4.39
N GLU A 5 -12.41 8.74 5.69
CA GLU A 5 -11.78 7.90 6.71
C GLU A 5 -12.19 6.43 6.55
N THR A 6 -13.48 6.17 6.26
CA THR A 6 -14.00 4.82 6.01
C THR A 6 -13.31 4.17 4.82
N LEU A 7 -13.17 4.91 3.72
CA LEU A 7 -12.49 4.43 2.51
C LEU A 7 -11.01 4.10 2.76
N ILE A 8 -10.31 4.92 3.55
CA ILE A 8 -8.91 4.65 3.90
C ILE A 8 -8.77 3.41 4.78
N ARG A 9 -9.70 3.18 5.72
CA ARG A 9 -9.71 1.96 6.55
C ARG A 9 -9.95 0.71 5.69
N GLN A 10 -10.87 0.76 4.74
CA GLN A 10 -11.11 -0.34 3.79
C GLN A 10 -9.91 -0.61 2.88
N TYR A 11 -9.26 0.46 2.40
CA TYR A 11 -8.02 0.33 1.63
C TYR A 11 -6.90 -0.32 2.47
N ALA A 12 -6.70 0.12 3.73
CA ALA A 12 -5.70 -0.46 4.63
C ALA A 12 -5.96 -1.96 4.92
N ALA A 13 -7.23 -2.36 5.02
CA ALA A 13 -7.63 -3.75 5.18
C ALA A 13 -7.43 -4.60 3.91
N GLY A 14 -7.23 -3.96 2.75
CA GLY A 14 -7.14 -4.64 1.46
C GLY A 14 -8.50 -4.92 0.81
N ASP A 15 -9.60 -4.42 1.39
CA ASP A 15 -10.96 -4.56 0.86
C ASP A 15 -11.21 -3.64 -0.33
N LEU A 16 -10.39 -2.60 -0.48
CA LEU A 16 -10.48 -1.62 -1.55
C LEU A 16 -9.14 -1.50 -2.28
N THR A 17 -9.18 -1.37 -3.60
CA THR A 17 -7.97 -1.17 -4.42
C THR A 17 -7.63 0.31 -4.54
N TRP A 18 -6.40 0.63 -4.94
CA TRP A 18 -6.01 2.02 -5.25
C TRP A 18 -6.91 2.61 -6.34
N HIS A 19 -7.19 1.85 -7.40
CA HIS A 19 -8.05 2.30 -8.50
C HIS A 19 -9.45 2.67 -8.00
N ALA A 20 -10.01 1.87 -7.09
CA ALA A 20 -11.30 2.14 -6.47
C ALA A 20 -11.30 3.41 -5.59
N LEU A 21 -10.16 3.77 -4.97
CA LEU A 21 -10.03 5.07 -4.28
C LEU A 21 -10.00 6.24 -5.28
N GLN A 22 -9.33 6.07 -6.42
CA GLN A 22 -9.28 7.10 -7.46
C GLN A 22 -10.67 7.45 -7.98
N GLU A 23 -11.49 6.44 -8.28
CA GLU A 23 -12.89 6.63 -8.70
C GLU A 23 -13.74 7.37 -7.65
N ARG A 24 -13.32 7.34 -6.38
CA ARG A 24 -14.00 7.98 -5.24
C ARG A 24 -13.38 9.32 -4.85
N GLY A 25 -12.52 9.89 -5.71
CA GLY A 25 -11.98 11.25 -5.56
C GLY A 25 -10.61 11.36 -4.91
N PHE A 26 -9.90 10.25 -4.69
CA PHE A 26 -8.48 10.28 -4.32
C PHE A 26 -7.61 10.37 -5.57
N ASN A 27 -7.30 11.59 -6.00
CA ASN A 27 -6.56 11.82 -7.25
C ASN A 27 -5.06 11.54 -7.15
N ASP A 28 -4.51 11.53 -5.93
CA ASP A 28 -3.08 11.37 -5.68
C ASP A 28 -2.84 10.33 -4.58
N TYR A 29 -1.92 9.40 -4.84
CA TYR A 29 -1.52 8.39 -3.88
C TYR A 29 -0.86 8.98 -2.63
N ILE A 30 -0.22 10.15 -2.74
CA ILE A 30 0.34 10.88 -1.59
C ILE A 30 -0.75 11.22 -0.57
N GLN A 31 -1.96 11.58 -1.02
CA GLN A 31 -3.08 11.87 -0.12
C GLN A 31 -3.51 10.63 0.66
N VAL A 32 -3.48 9.46 0.02
CA VAL A 32 -3.77 8.17 0.66
C VAL A 32 -2.72 7.86 1.71
N LEU A 33 -1.44 8.05 1.39
CA LEU A 33 -0.34 7.81 2.34
C LEU A 33 -0.41 8.75 3.55
N ALA A 34 -0.72 10.04 3.33
CA ALA A 34 -0.93 11.00 4.40
C ALA A 34 -2.09 10.58 5.32
N ALA A 35 -3.25 10.24 4.75
CA ALA A 35 -4.41 9.81 5.52
C ALA A 35 -4.17 8.50 6.27
N LEU A 36 -3.42 7.56 5.70
CA LEU A 36 -2.99 6.35 6.42
C LEU A 36 -2.10 6.71 7.62
N GLY A 37 -1.17 7.65 7.46
CA GLY A 37 -0.32 8.14 8.53
C GLY A 37 -1.10 8.80 9.66
N GLU A 38 -2.05 9.67 9.34
CA GLU A 38 -2.94 10.33 10.31
C GLU A 38 -3.76 9.33 11.14
N LEU A 39 -4.16 8.21 10.52
CA LEU A 39 -4.94 7.15 11.18
C LEU A 39 -4.07 6.08 11.85
N GLY A 40 -2.74 6.18 11.79
CA GLY A 40 -1.82 5.17 12.31
C GLY A 40 -1.92 3.81 11.59
N LEU A 41 -2.39 3.81 10.35
CA LEU A 41 -2.59 2.62 9.52
C LEU A 41 -1.40 2.38 8.59
N ARG A 42 -1.27 1.14 8.13
CA ARG A 42 -0.29 0.77 7.12
C ARG A 42 -0.98 0.54 5.77
N PRO A 43 -0.33 0.85 4.64
CA PRO A 43 -0.82 0.43 3.33
C PRO A 43 -0.99 -1.09 3.27
N PRO A 44 -1.98 -1.59 2.51
CA PRO A 44 -2.17 -3.02 2.33
C PRO A 44 -0.94 -3.63 1.65
N ILE A 45 -0.47 -4.76 2.17
CA ILE A 45 0.61 -5.51 1.52
C ILE A 45 -0.03 -6.41 0.48
N ALA A 46 0.12 -6.05 -0.80
CA ALA A 46 -0.36 -6.89 -1.90
C ALA A 46 0.22 -8.32 -1.76
N PRO A 47 -0.63 -9.36 -1.83
CA PRO A 47 -0.22 -10.74 -1.60
C PRO A 47 0.91 -11.14 -2.55
N MET A 48 1.81 -12.00 -2.09
CA MET A 48 2.92 -12.52 -2.88
C MET A 48 2.45 -13.70 -3.75
N THR A 49 1.41 -13.47 -4.55
CA THR A 49 0.80 -14.46 -5.45
C THR A 49 0.65 -13.86 -6.85
N GLY A 50 0.25 -14.68 -7.82
CA GLY A 50 0.03 -14.26 -9.20
C GLY A 50 1.28 -14.23 -10.08
N PRO A 51 1.14 -13.79 -11.35
CA PRO A 51 2.17 -13.96 -12.38
C PRO A 51 3.48 -13.23 -12.09
N ASN A 52 3.43 -12.13 -11.33
CA ASN A 52 4.60 -11.31 -11.01
C ASN A 52 5.30 -11.70 -9.69
N ARG A 53 4.87 -12.78 -9.03
CA ARG A 53 5.41 -13.21 -7.73
C ARG A 53 6.93 -13.35 -7.76
N ALA A 54 7.47 -14.13 -8.71
CA ALA A 54 8.90 -14.43 -8.77
C ALA A 54 9.76 -13.16 -8.96
N ALA A 55 9.29 -12.19 -9.76
CA ALA A 55 9.96 -10.91 -9.93
C ALA A 55 9.97 -10.09 -8.62
N ARG A 56 8.84 -10.04 -7.90
CA ARG A 56 8.74 -9.35 -6.61
C ARG A 56 9.59 -10.02 -5.53
N GLU A 57 9.70 -11.35 -5.52
CA GLU A 57 10.59 -12.08 -4.59
C GLU A 57 12.05 -11.71 -4.83
N ARG A 58 12.51 -11.69 -6.08
CA ARG A 58 13.87 -11.25 -6.44
C ARG A 58 14.14 -9.81 -6.01
N GLY A 59 13.24 -8.88 -6.34
CA GLY A 59 13.38 -7.48 -5.94
C GLY A 59 13.46 -7.31 -4.42
N ARG A 60 12.63 -8.05 -3.66
CA ARG A 60 12.68 -8.05 -2.19
C ARG A 60 14.01 -8.58 -1.65
N ALA A 61 14.57 -9.63 -2.25
CA ALA A 61 15.88 -10.16 -1.86
C ALA A 61 16.98 -9.11 -2.07
N MET A 62 17.04 -8.49 -3.25
CA MET A 62 18.00 -7.42 -3.57
C MET A 62 17.94 -6.25 -2.58
N ILE A 63 16.74 -5.77 -2.25
CA ILE A 63 16.55 -4.68 -1.28
C ILE A 63 17.02 -5.12 0.11
N ARG A 64 16.71 -6.35 0.55
CA ARG A 64 17.14 -6.86 1.85
C ARG A 64 18.66 -6.93 1.96
N ASP A 65 19.33 -7.40 0.91
CA ASP A 65 20.79 -7.50 0.89
C ASP A 65 21.43 -6.10 0.93
N ALA A 66 20.89 -5.15 0.17
CA ALA A 66 21.34 -3.75 0.21
C ALA A 66 21.17 -3.11 1.60
N LEU A 67 20.04 -3.38 2.28
CA LEU A 67 19.79 -2.86 3.63
C LEU A 67 20.73 -3.48 4.67
N ARG A 68 21.07 -4.77 4.53
CA ARG A 68 22.04 -5.46 5.41
C ARG A 68 23.47 -4.98 5.20
N ALA A 69 23.81 -4.58 3.97
CA ALA A 69 25.13 -4.08 3.63
C ALA A 69 25.34 -2.61 4.04
N ARG A 70 24.31 -1.93 4.56
CA ARG A 70 24.40 -0.55 5.04
C ARG A 70 25.12 -0.53 6.40
N PRO A 71 26.17 0.28 6.59
CA PRO A 71 26.89 0.42 7.86
C PRO A 71 26.02 1.05 8.96
#